data_AF-A0A7C7XI06-F1
#
_entry.id   AF-A0A7C7XI06-F1
#
_cell.length_a   1.000
_cell.length_b   1.000
_cell.length_c   1.000
_cell.angle_alpha   90.00
_cell.angle_beta   90.00
_cell.angle_gamma   90.00
#
_symmetry.space_group_name_H-M   'P 1'
#
loop_
_entity.id
_entity.type
_entity.pdbx_description
1 polymer ?
#
loop_
_entity_poly.entity_id
_entity_poly.type
_entity_poly.pdbx_seq_one_letter_code
_entity_poly.pdbx_strand_id
1 'polypeptide(L)'
;PGPFPTKGAWKRLVPPGLNIEKKMIERVPLKRFGEHEELANLASYLMADESGYMNGEVVTMDGGEWLKGAGQFNSLEKIPNLAWKAMDYARKKKK
;
A
#
# COMPACT_ATOMS: atom_id res chain seq x y z
N PRO A 1 -1.61 -4.02 -9.84
CA PRO A 1 -0.90 -4.55 -8.65
C PRO A 1 0.07 -3.49 -8.13
N GLY A 2 0.36 -3.50 -6.82
CA GLY A 2 1.41 -2.69 -6.22
C GLY A 2 2.80 -3.26 -6.52
N PRO A 3 3.79 -3.06 -5.62
CA PRO A 3 5.16 -3.51 -5.85
C PRO A 3 5.30 -5.03 -5.64
N PHE A 4 5.64 -5.72 -6.74
CA PHE A 4 6.09 -7.12 -6.78
C PHE A 4 7.49 -7.18 -7.41
N PRO A 5 8.57 -7.25 -6.61
CA PRO A 5 9.94 -7.19 -7.12
C PRO A 5 10.30 -8.36 -8.03
N THR A 6 10.76 -8.06 -9.24
CA THR A 6 11.38 -9.04 -10.13
C THR A 6 12.85 -8.71 -10.31
N LYS A 7 13.69 -9.74 -10.49
CA LYS A 7 15.13 -9.56 -10.76
C LYS A 7 15.39 -8.61 -11.94
N GLY A 8 14.55 -8.67 -12.97
CA GLY A 8 14.68 -7.86 -14.19
C GLY A 8 14.28 -6.40 -14.00
N ALA A 9 13.16 -6.12 -13.33
CA ALA A 9 12.69 -4.76 -13.12
C ALA A 9 13.57 -4.01 -12.12
N TRP A 10 13.91 -4.65 -10.99
CA TRP A 10 14.71 -4.02 -9.94
C TRP A 10 16.08 -3.59 -10.43
N LYS A 11 16.79 -4.48 -11.14
CA LYS A 11 18.12 -4.21 -11.70
C LYS A 11 18.11 -3.00 -12.65
N ARG A 12 17.00 -2.73 -13.33
CA ARG A 12 16.88 -1.67 -14.35
C ARG A 12 16.31 -0.37 -13.82
N LEU A 13 15.48 -0.42 -12.78
CA LEU A 13 14.68 0.72 -12.31
C LEU A 13 15.10 1.26 -10.95
N VAL A 14 15.89 0.53 -10.16
CA VAL A 14 16.31 0.95 -8.82
C VAL A 14 17.79 1.36 -8.86
N PRO A 15 18.10 2.68 -8.82
CA PRO A 15 19.48 3.13 -8.75
C PRO A 15 20.14 2.71 -7.43
N PRO A 16 21.39 2.22 -7.47
CA PRO A 16 22.11 1.83 -6.26
C PRO A 16 22.34 3.03 -5.33
N GLY A 17 22.39 2.78 -4.02
CA GLY A 17 22.72 3.79 -3.00
C GLY A 17 21.57 4.71 -2.55
N LEU A 18 20.40 4.67 -3.19
CA LEU A 18 19.28 5.58 -2.87
C LEU A 18 18.25 5.03 -1.87
N ASN A 19 18.43 3.80 -1.38
CA ASN A 19 17.54 3.11 -0.45
C ASN A 19 16.05 3.16 -0.87
N ILE A 20 15.81 3.11 -2.19
CA ILE A 20 14.49 3.22 -2.81
C ILE A 20 13.58 2.10 -2.29
N GLU A 21 14.13 0.90 -2.14
CA GLU A 21 13.38 -0.27 -1.68
C GLU A 21 12.74 -0.06 -0.31
N LYS A 22 13.51 0.43 0.66
CA LYS A 22 12.99 0.77 1.99
C LYS A 22 11.88 1.82 1.90
N LYS A 23 12.07 2.87 1.11
CA LYS A 23 11.07 3.92 0.91
C LYS A 23 9.78 3.39 0.25
N MET A 24 9.89 2.43 -0.66
CA MET A 24 8.73 1.77 -1.28
C MET A 24 7.96 0.95 -0.25
N ILE A 25 8.66 0.13 0.55
CA ILE A 25 8.03 -0.67 1.63
C ILE A 25 7.33 0.23 2.65
N GLU A 26 7.93 1.36 3.01
CA GLU A 26 7.34 2.31 3.97
C GLU A 26 6.00 2.89 3.49
N ARG A 27 5.80 3.03 2.17
CA ARG A 27 4.55 3.50 1.57
C ARG A 27 3.44 2.44 1.57
N VAL A 28 3.78 1.17 1.69
CA VAL A 28 2.83 0.07 1.73
C VAL A 28 2.36 -0.13 3.19
N PRO A 29 1.05 -0.04 3.50
CA PRO A 29 0.53 -0.34 4.83
C PRO A 29 0.93 -1.70 5.40
N LEU A 30 0.96 -2.76 4.58
CA LEU A 30 1.41 -4.10 4.99
C LEU A 30 2.92 -4.22 5.26
N LYS A 31 3.72 -3.19 4.99
CA LYS A 31 5.18 -3.15 5.25
C LYS A 31 5.97 -4.31 4.62
N ARG A 32 5.50 -4.78 3.47
CA ARG A 32 6.20 -5.76 2.63
C ARG A 32 5.81 -5.59 1.17
N PHE A 33 6.55 -6.23 0.29
CA PHE A 33 6.14 -6.44 -1.09
C PHE A 33 5.16 -7.60 -1.21
N GLY A 34 4.47 -7.65 -2.33
CA GLY A 34 3.67 -8.81 -2.70
C GLY A 34 4.57 -9.96 -3.17
N GLU A 35 4.19 -11.17 -2.81
CA GLU A 35 4.82 -12.40 -3.30
C GLU A 35 4.15 -12.85 -4.61
N HIS A 36 4.93 -13.38 -5.54
CA HIS A 36 4.40 -13.78 -6.86
C HIS A 36 3.31 -14.85 -6.75
N GLU A 37 3.39 -15.71 -5.74
CA GLU A 37 2.39 -16.73 -5.45
C GLU A 37 1.04 -16.11 -5.06
N GLU A 38 1.02 -14.99 -4.33
CA GLU A 38 -0.23 -14.30 -3.98
C GLU A 38 -0.94 -13.79 -5.25
N LEU A 39 -0.18 -13.23 -6.20
CA LEU A 39 -0.70 -12.79 -7.49
C LEU A 39 -1.20 -13.96 -8.34
N ALA A 40 -0.46 -15.08 -8.34
CA ALA A 40 -0.84 -16.29 -9.04
C ALA A 40 -2.12 -16.92 -8.47
N ASN A 41 -2.32 -16.87 -7.16
CA ASN A 41 -3.53 -17.36 -6.50
C ASN A 41 -4.74 -16.52 -6.90
N LEU A 42 -4.63 -15.19 -6.91
CA LEU A 42 -5.71 -14.32 -7.38
C LEU A 42 -6.02 -14.56 -8.87
N ALA A 43 -4.99 -14.67 -9.72
CA ALA A 43 -5.18 -14.97 -11.13
C ALA A 43 -5.87 -16.34 -11.33
N SER A 44 -5.46 -17.35 -10.58
CA SER A 44 -6.06 -18.69 -10.61
C SER A 44 -7.54 -18.64 -10.22
N TYR A 45 -7.88 -17.91 -9.16
CA TYR A 45 -9.26 -17.71 -8.76
C TYR A 45 -10.08 -17.02 -9.85
N LEU A 46 -9.59 -15.92 -10.43
CA LEU A 46 -10.30 -15.16 -11.46
C LEU A 46 -10.49 -15.95 -12.77
N MET A 47 -9.62 -16.92 -13.06
CA MET A 47 -9.72 -17.79 -14.24
C MET A 47 -10.49 -19.09 -13.98
N ALA A 48 -10.88 -19.38 -12.74
CA ALA A 48 -11.62 -20.60 -12.40
C ALA A 48 -13.04 -20.58 -12.98
N ASP A 49 -13.58 -21.75 -13.32
CA ASP A 49 -14.94 -21.87 -13.89
C ASP A 49 -16.01 -21.34 -12.91
N GLU A 50 -15.77 -21.50 -11.61
CA GLU A 50 -16.62 -21.00 -10.53
C GLU A 50 -16.71 -19.46 -10.49
N SER A 51 -15.76 -18.78 -11.13
CA SER A 51 -15.71 -17.32 -11.23
C SER A 51 -16.48 -16.75 -12.43
N GLY A 52 -17.21 -17.59 -13.18
CA GLY A 52 -17.82 -17.23 -14.46
C GLY A 52 -18.83 -16.06 -14.47
N TYR A 53 -19.31 -15.60 -13.30
CA TYR A 53 -20.17 -14.41 -13.21
C TYR A 53 -19.42 -13.12 -12.88
N MET A 54 -18.11 -13.17 -12.61
CA MET A 54 -17.28 -11.99 -12.47
C MET A 54 -16.87 -11.46 -13.84
N ASN A 55 -17.37 -10.29 -14.20
CA ASN A 55 -17.02 -9.60 -15.43
C ASN A 55 -16.99 -8.08 -15.20
N GLY A 56 -15.96 -7.40 -15.70
CA GLY A 56 -15.79 -5.95 -15.54
C GLY A 56 -15.20 -5.48 -14.20
N GLU A 57 -14.78 -6.40 -13.33
CA GLU A 57 -14.24 -6.08 -12.01
C GLU A 57 -12.75 -5.68 -12.07
N VAL A 58 -12.31 -4.84 -11.13
CA VAL A 58 -10.90 -4.40 -10.98
C VAL A 58 -10.42 -4.66 -9.56
N VAL A 59 -9.72 -5.78 -9.37
CA VAL A 59 -9.18 -6.15 -8.06
C VAL A 59 -7.84 -5.46 -7.79
N THR A 60 -7.83 -4.54 -6.82
CA THR A 60 -6.59 -3.89 -6.36
C THR A 60 -5.80 -4.81 -5.45
N MET A 61 -4.53 -5.05 -5.81
CA MET A 61 -3.62 -5.91 -5.05
C MET A 61 -2.28 -5.20 -4.84
N ASP A 62 -2.19 -4.37 -3.80
CA ASP A 62 -1.05 -3.48 -3.57
C ASP A 62 -0.67 -3.30 -2.09
N GLY A 63 -1.21 -4.15 -1.21
CA GLY A 63 -0.99 -4.04 0.23
C GLY A 63 -1.50 -2.73 0.86
N GLY A 64 -2.42 -2.03 0.18
CA GLY A 64 -3.02 -0.77 0.61
C GLY A 64 -2.27 0.49 0.15
N GLU A 65 -1.26 0.36 -0.71
CA GLU A 65 -0.43 1.49 -1.15
C GLU A 65 -1.26 2.62 -1.78
N TRP A 66 -2.19 2.30 -2.69
CA TRP A 66 -3.06 3.27 -3.35
C TRP A 66 -3.82 4.09 -2.32
N LEU A 67 -4.55 3.41 -1.43
CA LEU A 67 -5.39 4.09 -0.44
C LEU A 67 -4.53 4.93 0.51
N LYS A 68 -3.33 4.45 0.85
CA LYS A 68 -2.35 5.20 1.65
C LYS A 68 -1.86 6.45 0.93
N GLY A 69 -1.55 6.36 -0.36
CA GLY A 69 -1.00 7.46 -1.16
C GLY A 69 -2.02 8.51 -1.59
N ALA A 70 -3.27 8.10 -1.85
CA ALA A 70 -4.30 8.99 -2.40
C ALA A 70 -5.06 9.82 -1.34
N GLY A 71 -5.04 9.40 -0.07
CA GLY A 71 -5.76 10.12 1.00
C GLY A 71 -5.04 11.39 1.45
N GLN A 72 -5.70 12.54 1.30
CA GLN A 72 -5.15 13.86 1.63
C GLN A 72 -4.57 13.98 3.05
N PHE A 73 -5.21 13.33 4.03
CA PHE A 73 -4.84 13.40 5.44
C PHE A 73 -4.11 12.15 5.94
N ASN A 74 -3.73 11.22 5.07
CA ASN A 74 -3.06 9.98 5.48
C ASN A 74 -1.67 10.22 6.08
N SER A 75 -1.03 11.35 5.78
CA SER A 75 0.23 11.77 6.39
C SER A 75 0.12 12.08 7.88
N LEU A 76 -1.10 12.35 8.39
CA LEU A 76 -1.35 12.61 9.80
C LEU A 76 -1.05 11.39 10.69
N GLU A 77 -0.91 10.18 10.14
CA GLU A 77 -0.44 9.00 10.89
C GLU A 77 0.94 9.21 11.52
N LYS A 78 1.76 10.10 10.93
CA LYS A 78 3.11 10.41 11.42
C LYS A 78 3.10 11.33 12.63
N ILE A 79 1.94 11.92 12.96
CA ILE A 79 1.81 12.84 14.08
C ILE A 79 1.82 12.03 15.39
N PRO A 80 2.70 12.36 16.35
CA PRO A 80 2.73 11.69 17.64
C PRO A 80 1.43 11.84 18.42
N ASN A 81 1.06 10.82 19.19
CA ASN A 81 -0.14 10.84 20.06
C ASN A 81 -0.18 12.02 21.03
N LEU A 82 0.97 12.54 21.45
CA LEU A 82 1.04 13.73 22.31
C LEU A 82 0.50 14.98 21.61
N ALA A 83 0.81 15.16 20.33
CA ALA A 83 0.30 16.28 19.55
C ALA A 83 -1.22 16.19 19.37
N TRP A 84 -1.76 14.98 19.18
CA TRP A 84 -3.21 14.74 19.19
C TRP A 84 -3.87 15.15 20.51
N LYS A 85 -3.30 14.73 21.65
CA LYS A 85 -3.79 15.12 22.98
C LYS A 85 -3.78 16.64 23.19
N ALA A 86 -2.73 17.33 22.74
CA ALA A 86 -2.63 18.78 22.82
C ALA A 86 -3.72 19.48 21.98
N MET A 87 -3.98 19.00 20.75
CA MET A 87 -5.05 19.51 19.89
C MET A 87 -6.45 19.28 20.49
N ASP A 88 -6.68 18.15 21.13
CA ASP A 88 -7.94 17.87 21.84
C ASP A 88 -8.16 18.81 23.01
N TYR A 89 -7.12 19.04 23.82
CA TYR A 89 -7.19 19.98 24.94
C TYR A 89 -7.51 21.41 24.47
N ALA A 90 -6.82 21.87 23.42
CA ALA A 90 -7.04 23.20 22.86
C ALA A 90 -8.47 23.39 22.29
N ARG A 91 -9.06 22.34 21.68
CA ARG A 91 -10.44 22.37 21.18
C ARG A 91 -11.47 22.48 22.30
N LYS A 92 -11.27 21.75 23.41
CA LYS A 92 -12.18 21.79 24.56
C LYS A 92 -12.21 23.15 25.24
N LYS A 93 -11.07 23.85 25.34
CA LYS A 93 -10.98 25.19 25.93
C LYS A 93 -11.71 26.29 25.12
N LYS A 94 -12.01 26.04 23.84
CA LYS A 94 -12.74 26.96 22.97
C LYS A 94 -14.26 26.76 22.97
N LYS A 95 -14.77 25.70 23.61
CA LYS A 95 -16.19 25.49 23.88
C LYS A 95 -16.52 26.02 25.26
#